data_AF-A0A7S2MCF0-F1
#
_entry.id   AF-A0A7S2MCF0-F1
#
_cell.length_a   1.000
_cell.length_b   1.000
_cell.length_c   1.000
_cell.angle_alpha   90.00
_cell.angle_beta   90.00
_cell.angle_gamma   90.00
#
_symmetry.space_group_name_H-M   'P 1'
#
loop_
_entity.id
_entity.type
_entity.pdbx_description
1 polymer ?
#
loop_
_entity_poly.entity_id
_entity_poly.type
_entity_poly.pdbx_seq_one_letter_code
_entity_poly.pdbx_strand_id
1 'polypeptide(L)'
;SSNIGSGESATVYKVAELSGNRAELAAKALSAGSMREMTAAQAEVELLSRVQGHPNVVRLHGTFVCPAWTAQEDEGQEPSGAGEAEPKTRLVVVMQFCAGGSLFDRVHSEGTYPETEALEITSGVLS
;
A
#
# COMPACT_ATOMS: atom_id res chain seq x y z
N SER A 1 -10.01 -9.26 0.52
CA SER A 1 -9.09 -8.20 1.02
C SER A 1 -9.86 -7.30 1.96
N SER A 2 -9.21 -6.68 2.95
CA SER A 2 -9.83 -5.66 3.81
C SER A 2 -9.06 -4.34 3.66
N ASN A 3 -9.77 -3.20 3.64
CA ASN A 3 -9.12 -1.89 3.62
C ASN A 3 -8.48 -1.64 5.00
N ILE A 4 -7.20 -1.31 5.01
CA ILE A 4 -6.43 -1.04 6.24
C ILE A 4 -5.90 0.41 6.30
N GLY A 5 -6.16 1.21 5.27
CA GLY A 5 -5.77 2.62 5.25
C GLY A 5 -6.11 3.27 3.91
N SER A 6 -6.60 4.51 3.97
CA SER A 6 -6.82 5.36 2.79
C SER A 6 -6.12 6.69 2.99
N GLY A 7 -5.12 6.97 2.15
CA GLY A 7 -4.48 8.28 2.03
C GLY A 7 -4.95 9.01 0.78
N GLU A 8 -4.51 10.25 0.62
CA GLU A 8 -4.84 11.12 -0.53
C GLU A 8 -4.43 10.50 -1.88
N SER A 9 -3.28 9.83 -1.92
CA SER A 9 -2.68 9.28 -3.14
C SER A 9 -2.82 7.77 -3.30
N ALA A 10 -3.27 7.06 -2.26
CA ALA A 10 -3.27 5.60 -2.25
C ALA A 10 -4.28 5.00 -1.28
N THR A 11 -4.85 3.85 -1.64
CA THR A 11 -5.58 2.99 -0.70
C THR A 11 -4.80 1.71 -0.45
N VAL A 12 -4.64 1.33 0.82
CA VAL A 12 -3.91 0.14 1.24
C VAL A 12 -4.89 -0.94 1.67
N TYR A 13 -4.71 -2.13 1.13
CA TYR A 13 -5.50 -3.31 1.43
C TYR A 13 -4.64 -4.39 2.07
N LYS A 14 -5.16 -5.05 3.09
CA LYS A 14 -4.64 -6.34 3.53
C LYS A 14 -5.10 -7.41 2.53
N VAL A 15 -4.15 -8.13 1.96
CA VAL A 15 -4.37 -9.20 0.98
C VAL A 15 -3.67 -10.47 1.45
N ALA A 16 -4.09 -11.61 0.92
CA ALA A 16 -3.45 -12.90 1.18
C ALA A 16 -2.86 -13.42 -0.13
N GLU A 17 -1.66 -13.96 -0.07
CA GLU A 17 -1.05 -14.65 -1.20
C GLU A 17 -1.91 -15.88 -1.59
N LEU A 18 -2.23 -16.03 -2.88
CA LEU A 18 -3.03 -17.15 -3.38
C LEU A 18 -2.20 -18.43 -3.56
N SER A 19 -0.93 -18.27 -3.91
CA SER A 19 0.04 -19.36 -4.02
C SER A 19 0.72 -19.61 -2.67
N GLY A 20 0.80 -20.86 -2.23
CA GLY A 20 1.60 -21.22 -1.04
C GLY A 20 0.88 -21.02 0.30
N ASN A 21 1.55 -20.41 1.28
CA ASN A 21 1.16 -20.47 2.70
C ASN A 21 0.06 -19.48 3.13
N ARG A 22 -0.51 -18.71 2.17
CA ARG A 22 -1.43 -17.58 2.45
C ARG A 22 -0.82 -16.49 3.34
N ALA A 23 0.40 -16.09 3.01
CA ALA A 23 1.08 -14.99 3.71
C ALA A 23 0.21 -13.73 3.64
N GLU A 24 0.11 -13.03 4.77
CA GLU A 24 -0.56 -11.73 4.83
C GLU A 24 0.36 -10.65 4.24
N LEU A 25 -0.16 -9.93 3.26
CA LEU A 25 0.56 -8.88 2.53
C LEU A 25 -0.25 -7.58 2.56
N ALA A 26 0.44 -6.46 2.35
CA ALA A 26 -0.18 -5.16 2.14
C ALA A 26 -0.10 -4.80 0.66
N ALA A 27 -1.23 -4.48 0.05
CA ALA A 27 -1.34 -4.00 -1.32
C ALA A 27 -1.72 -2.52 -1.32
N LYS A 28 -0.76 -1.66 -1.67
CA LYS A 28 -0.95 -0.21 -1.82
C LYS A 28 -1.37 0.07 -3.26
N ALA A 29 -2.66 0.30 -3.47
CA ALA A 29 -3.23 0.70 -4.75
C ALA A 29 -3.09 2.21 -4.92
N LEU A 30 -2.31 2.61 -5.92
CA LEU A 30 -2.05 4.01 -6.23
C LEU A 30 -3.12 4.52 -7.21
N SER A 31 -3.62 5.71 -6.94
CA SER A 31 -4.49 6.43 -7.87
C SER A 31 -3.64 6.93 -9.03
N ALA A 32 -3.53 6.16 -10.11
CA ALA A 32 -2.86 6.61 -11.33
C ALA A 32 -3.87 7.40 -12.18
N GLY A 33 -4.11 8.65 -11.80
CA GLY A 33 -4.95 9.58 -12.54
C GLY A 33 -4.16 10.37 -13.60
N SER A 34 -2.83 10.42 -13.48
CA SER A 34 -1.93 11.17 -14.35
C SER A 34 -0.58 10.47 -14.57
N MET A 35 0.08 10.80 -15.70
CA MET A 35 1.45 10.33 -15.99
C MET A 35 2.44 10.72 -14.90
N ARG A 36 2.25 11.89 -14.26
CA ARG A 36 3.12 12.37 -13.18
C ARG A 36 3.06 11.46 -11.94
N GLU A 37 1.86 11.02 -11.56
CA GLU A 37 1.67 10.09 -10.44
C GLU A 37 2.28 8.72 -10.74
N MET A 38 2.18 8.25 -11.99
CA MET A 38 2.83 7.00 -12.41
C MET A 38 4.35 7.09 -12.33
N THR A 39 4.95 8.20 -12.78
CA THR A 39 6.41 8.40 -12.68
C THR A 39 6.86 8.47 -11.22
N ALA A 40 6.12 9.18 -10.35
CA ALA A 40 6.42 9.25 -8.92
C ALA A 40 6.34 7.86 -8.26
N ALA A 41 5.32 7.08 -8.60
CA ALA A 41 5.15 5.72 -8.12
C ALA A 41 6.28 4.79 -8.60
N GLN A 42 6.71 4.92 -9.85
CA GLN A 42 7.82 4.15 -10.40
C GLN A 42 9.13 4.47 -9.68
N ALA A 43 9.40 5.75 -9.40
CA ALA A 43 10.56 6.15 -8.61
C ALA A 43 10.51 5.60 -7.17
N GLU A 44 9.34 5.60 -6.53
CA GLU A 44 9.15 5.01 -5.19
C GLU A 44 9.47 3.51 -5.20
N VAL A 45 8.95 2.77 -6.18
CA VAL A 45 9.20 1.33 -6.34
C VAL A 45 10.68 1.06 -6.60
N GLU A 46 11.31 1.85 -7.46
CA GLU A 46 12.73 1.70 -7.78
C GLU A 46 13.60 1.92 -6.54
N LEU A 47 13.35 2.98 -5.77
CA LEU A 47 14.08 3.25 -4.54
C LEU A 47 13.88 2.12 -3.52
N LEU A 48 12.63 1.68 -3.32
CA LEU A 48 12.33 0.59 -2.39
C LEU A 48 13.02 -0.72 -2.81
N SER A 49 13.11 -0.99 -4.12
CA SER A 49 13.79 -2.18 -4.64
C SER A 49 15.29 -2.21 -4.34
N ARG A 50 15.96 -1.05 -4.31
CA ARG A 50 17.41 -0.93 -4.05
C ARG A 50 17.78 -1.15 -2.58
N VAL A 51 16.85 -0.91 -1.66
CA VAL A 51 17.07 -1.02 -0.21
C VAL A 51 16.56 -2.35 0.37
N GLN A 52 16.18 -3.30 -0.49
CA GLN A 52 15.74 -4.62 -0.05
C GLN A 52 16.88 -5.38 0.64
N GLY A 53 16.56 -6.00 1.78
CA GLY A 53 17.53 -6.72 2.62
C GLY A 53 17.87 -6.01 3.92
N HIS A 54 17.45 -4.75 4.10
CA HIS A 54 17.59 -4.06 5.37
C HIS A 54 16.53 -4.54 6.38
N PRO A 55 16.90 -4.87 7.64
CA PRO A 55 15.97 -5.42 8.64
C PRO A 55 14.83 -4.48 9.02
N ASN A 56 15.05 -3.16 8.92
CA ASN A 56 14.08 -2.13 9.30
C ASN A 56 13.36 -1.49 8.10
N VAL A 57 13.50 -2.07 6.90
CA VAL A 57 12.76 -1.63 5.70
C VAL A 57 11.77 -2.73 5.31
N VAL A 58 10.54 -2.32 5.01
CA VAL A 58 9.50 -3.25 4.58
C VAL A 58 9.91 -3.99 3.31
N ARG A 59 9.68 -5.30 3.30
CA ARG A 59 9.97 -6.12 2.12
C ARG A 59 8.99 -5.80 0.99
N LEU A 60 9.54 -5.54 -0.20
CA LEU A 60 8.80 -5.44 -1.46
C LEU A 60 8.59 -6.84 -2.04
N HIS A 61 7.34 -7.21 -2.32
CA HIS A 61 6.99 -8.47 -2.97
C HIS A 61 6.83 -8.30 -4.48
N GLY A 62 6.38 -7.13 -4.93
CA GLY A 62 6.33 -6.82 -6.36
C GLY A 62 5.36 -5.70 -6.68
N THR A 63 5.25 -5.38 -7.97
CA THR A 63 4.28 -4.42 -8.51
C THR A 63 3.37 -5.09 -9.52
N PHE A 64 2.12 -4.67 -9.52
CA PHE A 64 1.07 -5.21 -10.36
C PHE A 64 0.32 -4.07 -11.01
N VAL A 65 0.00 -4.25 -12.29
CA VAL A 65 -0.82 -3.31 -13.03
C VAL A 65 -2.19 -3.95 -13.15
N CYS A 66 -3.17 -3.35 -12.47
CA CYS A 66 -4.54 -3.82 -12.50
C CYS A 66 -5.36 -2.88 -13.39
N PRO A 67 -6.18 -3.39 -14.31
CA PRO A 67 -7.25 -2.55 -14.87
C PRO A 67 -8.11 -2.06 -13.68
N ALA A 68 -8.51 -0.78 -13.65
CA ALA A 68 -9.53 -0.39 -12.68
C ALA A 68 -10.76 -1.21 -12.99
N TRP A 69 -11.05 -2.12 -12.09
CA TRP A 69 -12.36 -2.69 -12.02
C TRP A 69 -13.28 -1.54 -11.61
N THR A 70 -14.05 -1.02 -12.56
CA THR A 70 -15.20 -0.18 -12.26
C THR A 70 -16.13 -1.08 -11.48
N ALA A 71 -16.20 -0.91 -10.17
CA ALA A 71 -17.20 -1.56 -9.34
C ALA A 71 -18.58 -0.99 -9.73
N GLN A 72 -19.09 -1.43 -10.87
CA GLN A 72 -20.42 -1.18 -11.37
C GLN A 72 -20.81 -2.34 -12.31
N GLU A 73 -20.71 -3.56 -11.80
CA GLU A 73 -21.42 -4.73 -12.32
C GLU A 73 -21.96 -5.52 -11.13
N ASP A 74 -22.83 -4.88 -10.34
CA ASP A 74 -23.84 -5.57 -9.56
C ASP A 74 -25.14 -4.75 -9.73
N GLU A 75 -26.18 -5.43 -10.21
CA GLU A 75 -27.55 -4.96 -10.49
C GLU A 75 -27.80 -3.99 -11.67
N GLY A 76 -27.77 -4.54 -12.90
CA GLY A 76 -28.92 -4.44 -13.83
C GLY A 76 -29.34 -3.10 -14.45
N GLN A 77 -28.49 -2.08 -14.54
CA GLN A 77 -28.83 -0.82 -15.20
C GLN A 77 -27.84 -0.47 -16.33
N GLU A 78 -28.32 -0.57 -17.58
CA GLU A 78 -27.62 -0.06 -18.78
C GLU A 78 -27.27 1.43 -18.60
N PRO A 79 -26.01 1.86 -18.84
CA PRO A 79 -25.65 3.27 -18.80
C PRO A 79 -26.21 3.99 -20.03
N SER A 80 -27.38 4.60 -19.86
CA SER A 80 -27.94 5.55 -20.81
C SER A 80 -27.18 6.88 -20.72
N GLY A 81 -26.13 7.05 -21.54
CA GLY A 81 -25.50 8.35 -21.75
C GLY A 81 -24.00 8.26 -22.04
N ALA A 82 -23.63 8.63 -23.26
CA ALA A 82 -22.27 8.66 -23.76
C ALA A 82 -21.33 9.49 -22.87
N GLY A 83 -20.34 8.80 -22.30
CA GLY A 83 -19.17 9.34 -21.65
C GLY A 83 -18.26 8.15 -21.40
N GLU A 84 -17.48 7.76 -22.41
CA GLU A 84 -16.52 6.67 -22.33
C GLU A 84 -15.55 6.94 -21.17
N ALA A 85 -15.82 6.35 -20.00
CA ALA A 85 -14.90 6.39 -18.88
C ALA A 85 -13.69 5.54 -19.29
N GLU A 86 -12.60 6.19 -19.69
CA GLU A 86 -11.37 5.48 -20.04
C GLU A 86 -10.97 4.53 -18.89
N PRO A 87 -10.56 3.28 -19.19
CA PRO A 87 -10.18 2.32 -18.17
C PRO A 87 -8.98 2.85 -17.39
N LYS A 88 -9.24 3.31 -16.16
CA LYS A 88 -8.19 3.85 -15.29
C LYS A 88 -7.29 2.70 -14.85
N THR A 89 -6.10 2.59 -15.39
CA THR A 89 -5.16 1.58 -14.90
C THR A 89 -4.69 1.95 -13.48
N ARG A 90 -4.59 0.99 -12.56
CA ARG A 90 -4.06 1.21 -11.20
C ARG A 90 -2.76 0.43 -11.03
N LEU A 91 -1.73 1.12 -10.56
CA LEU A 91 -0.50 0.50 -10.11
C LEU A 91 -0.68 0.07 -8.64
N VAL A 92 -0.41 -1.20 -8.37
CA VAL A 92 -0.49 -1.78 -7.04
C VAL A 92 0.90 -2.21 -6.61
N VAL A 93 1.38 -1.67 -5.50
CA VAL A 93 2.64 -2.08 -4.87
C VAL A 93 2.32 -3.06 -3.76
N VAL A 94 2.84 -4.28 -3.84
CA VAL A 94 2.62 -5.33 -2.84
C VAL A 94 3.86 -5.47 -1.97
N MET A 95 3.67 -5.36 -0.66
CA MET A 95 4.72 -5.34 0.34
C MET A 95 4.33 -6.19 1.56
N GLN A 96 5.28 -6.41 2.46
CA GLN A 96 5.05 -7.07 3.73
C GLN A 96 3.93 -6.38 4.52
N PHE A 97 3.04 -7.16 5.13
CA PHE A 97 2.06 -6.63 6.07
C PHE A 97 2.67 -6.45 7.46
N CYS A 98 2.64 -5.23 7.99
CA CYS A 98 3.08 -4.90 9.34
C CYS A 98 1.88 -4.88 10.30
N ALA A 99 1.61 -6.00 10.97
CA ALA A 99 0.44 -6.15 11.85
C ALA A 99 0.43 -5.21 13.07
N GLY A 100 1.59 -4.66 13.44
CA GLY A 100 1.78 -3.86 14.65
C GLY A 100 1.27 -2.41 14.59
N GLY A 101 0.66 -1.98 13.48
CA GLY A 101 0.21 -0.59 13.30
C GLY A 101 1.36 0.39 13.12
N SER A 102 1.06 1.70 13.12
CA SER A 102 2.07 2.75 13.03
C SER A 102 2.62 3.12 14.41
N LEU A 103 3.86 3.64 14.46
CA LEU A 103 4.43 4.19 15.68
C LEU A 103 3.57 5.34 16.23
N PHE A 104 2.97 6.13 15.35
CA PHE A 104 2.10 7.25 15.73
C PHE A 104 0.88 6.76 16.52
N ASP A 105 0.22 5.71 16.04
CA ASP A 105 -0.95 5.14 16.72
C ASP A 105 -0.57 4.69 18.14
N ARG A 106 0.60 4.08 18.30
CA ARG A 106 1.07 3.60 19.60
C ARG A 106 1.42 4.73 20.56
N VAL A 107 2.13 5.77 20.09
CA VAL A 107 2.40 6.97 20.90
C VAL A 107 1.08 7.62 21.33
N HIS A 108 0.10 7.68 20.44
CA HIS A 108 -1.19 8.27 20.75
C HIS A 108 -2.00 7.43 21.75
N SER A 109 -1.95 6.09 21.65
CA SER A 109 -2.72 5.19 22.51
C SER A 109 -2.07 4.91 23.87
N GLU A 110 -0.74 4.76 23.90
CA GLU A 110 0.02 4.33 25.09
C GLU A 110 0.73 5.51 25.78
N GLY A 111 0.89 6.63 25.10
CA GLY A 111 1.57 7.82 25.62
C GLY A 111 3.08 7.82 25.34
N THR A 112 3.87 8.30 26.29
CA THR A 112 5.32 8.44 26.14
C THR A 112 6.06 7.14 26.39
N TYR A 113 7.04 6.84 25.56
CA TYR A 113 7.95 5.72 25.76
C TYR A 113 9.03 6.05 26.81
N PRO A 114 9.40 5.09 27.67
CA PRO A 114 10.62 5.17 28.48
C PRO A 114 11.85 5.42 27.60
N GLU A 115 12.85 6.12 28.13
CA GLU A 115 14.06 6.50 27.37
C GLU A 115 14.77 5.28 26.73
N THR A 116 14.77 4.14 27.42
CA THR A 116 15.35 2.89 26.90
C THR A 116 14.59 2.34 25.69
N GLU A 117 13.26 2.35 25.71
CA GLU A 117 12.43 1.88 24.58
C GLU A 117 12.48 2.89 23.43
N ALA A 118 12.47 4.18 23.73
CA ALA A 118 12.64 5.24 22.73
C ALA A 118 14.00 5.13 22.02
N LEU A 119 15.06 4.78 22.75
CA LEU A 119 16.39 4.54 22.18
C LEU A 119 16.39 3.35 21.22
N GLU A 120 15.75 2.23 21.59
CA GLU A 120 15.65 1.06 20.71
C GLU A 120 14.91 1.38 19.41
N ILE A 121 13.77 2.07 19.51
CA ILE A 121 12.99 2.52 18.33
C ILE A 121 13.84 3.46 17.46
N THR A 122 14.50 4.44 18.09
CA THR A 122 15.34 5.42 17.37
C THR A 122 16.53 4.74 16.71
N SER A 123 17.15 3.77 17.38
CA SER A 123 18.24 2.99 16.82
C SER A 123 17.79 2.20 15.58
N GLY A 124 16.56 1.66 15.58
CA GLY A 124 16.02 0.97 14.41
C GLY A 124 15.73 1.89 13.22
N VAL A 125 15.42 3.17 13.48
CA VAL A 125 15.23 4.19 12.43
C VAL A 125 16.56 4.66 11.84
N LEU A 126 17.62 4.71 12.66
CA LEU A 126 18.93 5.24 12.28
C LEU A 126 19.92 4.19 11.77
N SER A 127 19.69 2.90 12.08
CA SER A 127 20.47 1.77 11.55
C SER A 127 20.23 1.59 10.07
#